data_AF-A0AAV2PRR1-F1
#
_entry.id   AF-A0AAV2PRR1-F1
#
_cell.length_a   1.000
_cell.length_b   1.000
_cell.length_c   1.000
_cell.angle_alpha   90.00
_cell.angle_beta   90.00
_cell.angle_gamma   90.00
#
_symmetry.space_group_name_H-M   'P 1'
#
loop_
_entity.id
_entity.type
_entity.pdbx_description
1 polymer ?
#
loop_
_entity_poly.entity_id
_entity_poly.type
_entity_poly.pdbx_seq_one_letter_code
_entity_poly.pdbx_strand_id
1 'polypeptide(L)'
;MKATSTTMLLLLITFLALAAQQGGATISCYVCSTNPDHPKYDVTCGNPEYTNNVESCDWCNSCFVHVYDNGLVHRDLQHGSLTQECHYGESYTACYCYDDLCNKGLCEQCEQ
;
A
#
# COMPACT_ATOMS: atom_id res chain seq x y z
N MET A 1 -55.82 -1.98 -0.63
CA MET A 1 -54.45 -1.85 -0.06
C MET A 1 -53.65 -0.94 -0.97
N LYS A 2 -53.48 0.34 -0.61
CA LYS A 2 -52.67 1.30 -1.37
C LYS A 2 -51.27 1.26 -0.80
N ALA A 3 -50.35 0.57 -1.48
CA ALA A 3 -48.94 0.61 -1.12
C ALA A 3 -48.48 2.07 -1.20
N THR A 4 -48.06 2.56 -0.05
CA THR A 4 -47.61 3.91 0.25
C THR A 4 -46.50 4.35 -0.69
N SER A 5 -46.73 5.46 -1.38
CA SER A 5 -45.79 6.17 -2.26
C SER A 5 -44.45 6.51 -1.59
N THR A 6 -44.39 6.51 -0.27
CA THR A 6 -43.20 6.77 0.55
C THR A 6 -42.24 5.57 0.61
N THR A 7 -42.76 4.35 0.62
CA THR A 7 -41.96 3.11 0.74
C THR A 7 -41.11 2.85 -0.51
N MET A 8 -41.59 3.23 -1.69
CA MET A 8 -40.86 3.10 -2.96
C MET A 8 -39.73 4.13 -3.09
N LEU A 9 -39.90 5.33 -2.53
CA LEU A 9 -38.88 6.38 -2.53
C LEU A 9 -37.70 6.02 -1.61
N LEU A 10 -37.97 5.44 -0.44
CA LEU A 10 -36.94 4.96 0.49
C LEU A 10 -36.07 3.86 -0.13
N LEU A 11 -36.67 2.91 -0.85
CA LEU A 11 -35.94 1.85 -1.55
C LEU A 11 -34.99 2.40 -2.63
N LEU A 12 -35.41 3.42 -3.38
CA LEU A 12 -34.55 4.05 -4.39
C LEU A 12 -33.32 4.71 -3.75
N ILE A 13 -33.49 5.42 -2.62
CA ILE A 13 -32.39 6.10 -1.93
C ILE A 13 -31.35 5.08 -1.41
N THR A 14 -31.81 3.94 -0.88
CA THR A 14 -30.90 2.86 -0.46
C THR A 14 -30.12 2.23 -1.63
N PHE A 15 -30.71 2.10 -2.81
CA PHE A 15 -30.01 1.55 -3.99
C PHE A 15 -28.96 2.50 -4.56
N LEU A 16 -29.19 3.82 -4.54
CA LEU A 16 -28.20 4.82 -4.97
C LEU A 16 -27.01 4.93 -4.01
N ALA A 17 -27.21 4.72 -2.71
CA ALA A 17 -26.13 4.76 -1.73
C ALA A 17 -25.14 3.58 -1.87
N LEU A 18 -25.62 2.38 -2.24
CA LEU A 18 -24.75 1.22 -2.45
C LEU A 18 -23.91 1.31 -3.74
N ALA A 19 -24.38 2.03 -4.76
CA ALA A 19 -23.64 2.20 -6.01
C ALA A 19 -22.39 3.12 -5.87
N ALA A 20 -22.34 3.94 -4.81
CA ALA A 20 -21.24 4.89 -4.59
C ALA A 20 -19.98 4.27 -3.95
N GLN A 21 -20.01 3.01 -3.51
CA GLN A 21 -18.90 2.39 -2.77
C GLN A 21 -17.93 1.55 -3.62
N GLN A 22 -18.01 1.57 -4.95
CA GLN A 22 -17.05 0.85 -5.81
C GLN A 22 -15.83 1.70 -6.18
N GLY A 23 -15.31 2.50 -5.25
CA GLY A 23 -13.95 3.03 -5.37
C GLY A 23 -12.98 1.92 -5.05
N GLY A 24 -12.07 1.58 -5.97
CA GLY A 24 -10.93 0.73 -5.66
C GLY A 24 -10.19 1.27 -4.44
N ALA A 25 -9.67 0.39 -3.58
CA ALA A 25 -8.88 0.85 -2.44
C ALA A 25 -7.62 1.54 -2.95
N THR A 26 -7.57 2.87 -2.85
CA THR A 26 -6.33 3.63 -3.06
C THR A 26 -5.45 3.44 -1.83
N ILE A 27 -4.19 3.05 -2.03
CA ILE A 27 -3.18 2.99 -0.97
C ILE A 27 -2.09 4.02 -1.24
N SER A 28 -1.55 4.61 -0.17
CA SER A 28 -0.42 5.52 -0.19
C SER A 28 0.78 4.89 0.49
N CYS A 29 1.96 4.97 -0.14
CA CYS A 29 3.18 4.35 0.35
C CYS A 29 4.33 5.35 0.36
N TYR A 30 5.31 5.11 1.23
CA TYR A 30 6.60 5.77 1.09
C TYR A 30 7.35 5.18 -0.09
N VAL A 31 7.94 6.03 -0.93
CA VAL A 31 8.66 5.57 -2.11
C VAL A 31 10.05 6.19 -2.18
N CYS A 32 11.08 5.34 -2.22
CA CYS A 32 12.47 5.77 -2.29
C CYS A 32 13.42 4.60 -2.59
N SER A 33 14.69 4.92 -2.83
CA SER A 33 15.78 3.95 -2.81
C SER A 33 17.07 4.58 -2.27
N THR A 34 17.89 3.84 -1.54
CA THR A 34 19.26 4.26 -1.21
C THR A 34 20.26 3.99 -2.34
N ASN A 35 19.84 3.35 -3.44
CA ASN A 35 20.69 3.14 -4.60
C ASN A 35 20.83 4.46 -5.40
N PRO A 36 22.04 5.02 -5.57
CA PRO A 36 22.25 6.28 -6.29
C PRO A 36 21.84 6.24 -7.77
N ASP A 37 21.76 5.05 -8.37
CA ASP A 37 21.35 4.89 -9.77
C ASP A 37 19.82 4.79 -9.94
N HIS A 38 19.05 4.76 -8.84
CA HIS A 38 17.59 4.63 -8.89
C HIS A 38 16.91 6.00 -9.12
N PRO A 39 15.84 6.09 -9.94
CA PRO A 39 15.14 7.35 -10.21
C PRO A 39 14.57 8.04 -8.96
N LYS A 40 14.27 7.26 -7.92
CA LYS A 40 13.73 7.73 -6.64
C LYS A 40 14.80 7.71 -5.54
N TYR A 41 16.06 8.02 -5.90
CA TYR A 41 17.17 8.03 -4.94
C TYR A 41 16.93 9.03 -3.81
N ASP A 42 17.03 8.55 -2.57
CA ASP A 42 17.08 9.34 -1.35
C ASP A 42 18.02 8.64 -0.36
N VAL A 43 19.08 9.34 0.04
CA VAL A 43 20.08 8.83 0.98
C VAL A 43 19.47 8.45 2.35
N THR A 44 18.33 9.04 2.70
CA THR A 44 17.63 8.80 3.96
C THR A 44 16.59 7.68 3.87
N CYS A 45 16.45 7.01 2.73
CA CYS A 45 15.44 5.95 2.53
C CYS A 45 15.57 4.76 3.51
N GLY A 46 16.80 4.47 3.95
CA GLY A 46 17.07 3.47 4.98
C GLY A 46 16.76 3.90 6.41
N ASN A 47 16.21 5.10 6.64
CA ASN A 47 15.81 5.56 7.97
C ASN A 47 14.42 5.00 8.34
N PRO A 48 14.26 4.27 9.46
CA PRO A 48 12.93 3.82 9.92
C PRO A 48 11.90 4.95 10.07
N GLU A 49 12.35 6.17 10.33
CA GLU A 49 11.52 7.38 10.46
C GLU A 49 11.35 8.15 9.14
N TYR A 50 11.54 7.50 7.99
CA TYR A 50 11.41 8.15 6.68
C TYR A 50 9.98 8.66 6.42
N THR A 51 9.85 9.93 6.01
CA THR A 51 8.56 10.59 5.75
C THR A 51 8.51 11.45 4.48
N ASN A 52 9.53 11.40 3.61
CA ASN A 52 9.72 12.44 2.59
C ASN A 52 8.81 12.28 1.37
N ASN A 53 8.88 11.14 0.69
CA ASN A 53 8.20 10.94 -0.58
C ASN A 53 7.07 9.94 -0.42
N VAL A 54 5.85 10.41 -0.67
CA VAL A 54 4.62 9.63 -0.64
C VAL A 54 4.01 9.60 -2.03
N GLU A 55 3.65 8.42 -2.49
CA GLU A 55 2.89 8.23 -3.72
C GLU A 55 1.64 7.40 -3.41
N SER A 56 0.56 7.66 -4.16
CA SER A 56 -0.71 6.95 -4.05
C SER A 56 -1.00 6.19 -5.35
N CYS A 57 -1.65 5.04 -5.24
CA CYS A 57 -1.99 4.20 -6.37
C CYS A 57 -3.36 3.55 -6.19
N ASP A 58 -4.26 3.79 -7.14
CA ASP A 58 -5.67 3.34 -7.10
C ASP A 58 -5.86 1.84 -7.37
N TRP A 59 -4.80 1.18 -7.83
CA TRP A 59 -4.81 -0.22 -8.27
C TRP A 59 -3.69 -1.05 -7.60
N CYS A 60 -3.03 -0.44 -6.62
CA CYS A 60 -2.09 -1.10 -5.72
C CYS A 60 -2.84 -1.50 -4.46
N ASN A 61 -2.36 -2.54 -3.79
CA ASN A 61 -3.01 -3.08 -2.60
C ASN A 61 -2.09 -3.19 -1.40
N SER A 62 -0.79 -2.92 -1.57
CA SER A 62 0.20 -3.00 -0.50
C SER A 62 1.38 -2.09 -0.78
N CYS A 63 2.04 -1.70 0.30
CA CYS A 63 3.36 -1.10 0.27
C CYS A 63 4.42 -2.17 0.54
N PHE A 64 5.63 -1.98 0.05
CA PHE A 64 6.74 -2.86 0.39
C PHE A 64 8.01 -2.11 0.77
N VAL A 65 8.90 -2.84 1.46
CA VAL A 65 10.31 -2.51 1.65
C VAL A 65 11.15 -3.70 1.22
N HIS A 66 12.12 -3.48 0.34
CA HIS A 66 13.23 -4.40 0.07
C HIS A 66 14.45 -3.95 0.85
N VAL A 67 15.01 -4.85 1.65
CA VAL A 67 16.30 -4.69 2.32
C VAL A 67 17.26 -5.68 1.68
N TYR A 68 18.26 -5.17 0.96
CA TYR A 68 19.26 -5.97 0.26
C TYR A 68 20.43 -6.32 1.19
N ASP A 69 21.10 -7.45 0.93
CA ASP A 69 22.23 -7.91 1.75
C ASP A 69 23.42 -6.94 1.78
N ASN A 70 23.51 -6.07 0.77
CA ASN A 70 24.52 -5.01 0.69
C ASN A 70 24.12 -3.73 1.47
N GLY A 71 23.02 -3.75 2.21
CA GLY A 71 22.49 -2.63 2.99
C GLY A 71 21.68 -1.62 2.19
N LEU A 72 21.45 -1.85 0.89
CA LEU A 72 20.54 -1.00 0.13
C LEU A 72 19.10 -1.22 0.57
N VAL A 73 18.30 -0.15 0.52
CA VAL A 73 16.89 -0.16 0.87
C VAL A 73 16.10 0.41 -0.30
N HIS A 74 14.97 -0.21 -0.62
CA HIS A 74 14.02 0.30 -1.60
C HIS A 74 12.61 0.17 -1.04
N ARG A 75 11.83 1.25 -1.14
CA ARG A 75 10.42 1.29 -0.73
C ARG A 75 9.60 1.64 -1.95
N ASP A 76 8.48 0.94 -2.17
CA ASP A 76 7.57 1.27 -3.27
C ASP A 76 6.16 0.70 -3.05
N LEU A 77 5.30 0.94 -4.04
CA LEU A 77 3.95 0.39 -4.15
C LEU A 77 4.01 -0.98 -4.83
N GLN A 78 3.24 -1.94 -4.31
CA GLN A 78 3.11 -3.26 -4.91
C GLN A 78 1.82 -3.37 -5.72
N HIS A 79 1.97 -3.89 -6.94
CA HIS A 79 0.86 -4.27 -7.80
C HIS A 79 0.53 -5.76 -7.62
N GLY A 80 -0.76 -6.09 -7.56
CA GLY A 80 -1.22 -7.48 -7.55
C GLY A 80 -1.24 -8.13 -6.16
N SER A 81 -1.81 -9.34 -6.10
CA SER A 81 -2.19 -9.99 -4.84
C SER A 81 -1.08 -10.84 -4.26
N LEU A 82 -0.03 -10.22 -3.71
CA LEU A 82 0.86 -10.94 -2.80
C LEU A 82 0.12 -11.13 -1.46
N THR A 83 0.05 -12.38 -1.01
CA THR A 83 -0.66 -12.79 0.21
C THR A 83 0.25 -13.01 1.41
N GLN A 84 1.56 -12.84 1.23
CA GLN A 84 2.57 -13.08 2.26
C GLN A 84 3.19 -11.76 2.67
N GLU A 85 3.28 -11.54 3.99
CA GLU A 85 3.88 -10.34 4.58
C GLU A 85 5.41 -10.32 4.45
N CYS A 86 6.05 -11.48 4.30
CA CYS A 86 7.50 -11.61 4.15
C CYS A 86 7.84 -12.47 2.93
N HIS A 87 8.78 -12.01 2.12
CA HIS A 87 9.34 -12.74 0.99
C HIS A 87 10.87 -12.67 1.05
N TYR A 88 11.52 -13.82 0.87
CA TYR A 88 12.98 -13.94 0.94
C TYR A 88 13.51 -14.25 -0.46
N GLY A 89 14.22 -13.30 -1.05
CA GLY A 89 14.98 -13.49 -2.27
C GLY A 89 16.40 -14.00 -1.98
N GLU A 90 17.16 -14.26 -3.03
CA GLU A 90 18.56 -14.72 -2.90
C GLU A 90 19.49 -13.66 -2.28
N SER A 91 19.15 -12.38 -2.40
CA SER A 91 19.99 -11.25 -1.97
C SER A 91 19.22 -10.11 -1.31
N TYR A 92 17.98 -10.38 -0.92
CA TYR A 92 17.12 -9.40 -0.26
C TYR A 92 16.03 -10.06 0.57
N THR A 93 15.56 -9.33 1.58
CA THR A 93 14.28 -9.58 2.25
C THR A 93 13.30 -8.50 1.83
N ALA A 94 12.10 -8.91 1.43
CA ALA A 94 10.98 -8.03 1.15
C ALA A 94 9.89 -8.21 2.19
N CYS A 95 9.40 -7.11 2.74
CA CYS A 95 8.24 -7.11 3.62
C CYS A 95 7.13 -6.24 3.05
N TYR A 96 5.90 -6.72 3.18
CA TYR A 96 4.68 -6.12 2.66
C TYR A 96 3.76 -5.72 3.80
N CYS A 97 3.02 -4.64 3.60
CA CYS A 97 2.00 -4.17 4.52
C CYS A 97 0.86 -3.50 3.74
N TYR A 98 -0.34 -3.48 4.34
CA TYR A 98 -1.59 -3.22 3.61
C TYR A 98 -2.29 -1.92 4.03
N ASP A 99 -1.73 -1.21 5.01
CA ASP A 99 -2.24 0.09 5.47
C ASP A 99 -1.49 1.25 4.79
N ASP A 100 -2.09 2.44 4.79
CA ASP A 100 -1.40 3.63 4.30
C ASP A 100 -0.13 3.91 5.08
N LEU A 101 0.96 4.20 4.36
CA LEU A 101 2.24 4.64 4.91
C LEU A 101 2.85 3.66 5.92
N CYS A 102 2.53 2.38 5.78
CA CYS A 102 2.95 1.32 6.70
C CYS A 102 4.40 0.86 6.51
N ASN A 103 5.00 1.14 5.35
CA ASN A 103 6.32 0.66 4.96
C ASN A 103 7.46 1.52 5.56
N LYS A 104 7.42 1.71 6.88
CA LYS A 104 8.38 2.51 7.66
C LYS A 104 9.60 1.73 8.11
N GLY A 105 9.38 0.52 8.63
CA GLY A 105 10.43 -0.37 9.15
C GLY A 105 11.33 -0.94 8.06
N LEU A 106 12.39 -1.63 8.50
CA LEU A 106 13.35 -2.33 7.65
C LEU A 106 13.16 -3.86 7.73
N CYS A 107 11.90 -4.29 7.71
CA CYS A 107 11.52 -5.71 7.75
C CYS A 107 11.94 -6.45 9.02
N GLU A 108 11.99 -5.77 10.16
CA GLU A 108 12.34 -6.36 11.46
C GLU A 108 11.38 -7.50 11.85
N GLN A 109 10.13 -7.46 11.38
CA GLN A 109 9.14 -8.52 11.57
C GLN A 109 9.40 -9.79 10.74
N CYS A 110 10.30 -9.71 9.76
CA CYS A 110 10.69 -10.82 8.88
C CYS A 110 12.08 -11.38 9.25
N GLU A 111 12.68 -10.93 10.35
CA GLU A 111 13.90 -11.54 10.86
C GLU A 111 13.60 -12.94 11.41
N GLN A 112 14.31 -13.97 10.92
CA GLN A 112 14.21 -15.36 11.39
C GLN A 112 15.27 -15.68 12.45
#